data_AF-A0A453BUP9-F1
#
_entry.id   AF-A0A453BUP9-F1
#
_cell.length_a   1.000
_cell.length_b   1.000
_cell.length_c   1.000
_cell.angle_alpha   90.00
_cell.angle_beta   90.00
_cell.angle_gamma   90.00
#
_symmetry.space_group_name_H-M   'P 1'
#
loop_
_entity.id
_entity.type
_entity.pdbx_description
1 polymer ?
#
loop_
_entity_poly.entity_id
_entity_poly.type
_entity_poly.pdbx_seq_one_letter_code
_entity_poly.pdbx_strand_id
1 'polypeptide(L)'
;EEKFFSTLPAYHGLSQCCGVPQLAKKLNMILLKHITDMLPGLKSRINAQLVAVAKEHAAYGDTAESTAGQGVKLLNILGKYCEAFSSMVEGKNKVSTDQLSGGARIHYIFQSIFVKSLEEIDPCKNISDEDIRTSIQNSDGPKGAMFLPEVPFEILVRKQIDRLLDPSLQCAKFIYDELVKISHGCLTSELQKYPILKRRMGESVSNFLRDGLRPAETMITHIIEMEMDYINTSHSSFVGGSKVVELAKHEGLSSRGPTSLSVHKDGVGISSEAQLKSSTENNVQLKSERGQKSRAVFARDTSRGATAEKGFQPDTDAGTSVAGGGQNGHSLVSGSLSSMSDPRGYSLNSLYSMIRLREPPSTLKPSENKTDRDRTEIAIVKLLVKSYYDIVRKSIEDAVPKAIMHFLVNHTKRELHNVLIRKLYRESLLDDMLRETDEVLIRRQRIQETLQVLEQAHRVLLLF
;
A
#
# COMPACT_ATOMS: atom_id res chain seq x y z
N GLU A 1 -14.91 88.26 51.95
CA GLU A 1 -13.58 87.63 51.88
C GLU A 1 -12.48 88.66 51.62
N GLU A 2 -12.42 89.32 50.45
CA GLU A 2 -11.41 90.37 50.15
C GLU A 2 -11.27 91.41 51.28
N LYS A 3 -12.37 92.04 51.71
CA LYS A 3 -12.35 93.01 52.82
C LYS A 3 -11.75 92.45 54.11
N PHE A 4 -11.96 91.15 54.41
CA PHE A 4 -11.42 90.51 55.61
C PHE A 4 -9.90 90.33 55.51
N PHE A 5 -9.40 89.89 54.36
CA PHE A 5 -7.96 89.75 54.13
C PHE A 5 -7.24 91.10 53.99
N SER A 6 -7.92 92.17 53.55
CA SER A 6 -7.31 93.50 53.45
C SER A 6 -7.35 94.32 54.75
N THR A 7 -8.34 94.16 55.64
CA THR A 7 -8.42 94.96 56.88
C THR A 7 -7.62 94.40 58.06
N LEU A 8 -7.26 93.11 58.06
CA LEU A 8 -6.52 92.49 59.15
C LEU A 8 -5.00 92.69 59.00
N PRO A 9 -4.30 93.35 59.96
CA PRO A 9 -2.86 93.65 59.82
C PRO A 9 -1.97 92.43 59.54
N ALA A 10 -2.32 91.27 60.13
CA ALA A 10 -1.59 90.01 59.94
C ALA A 10 -1.73 89.41 58.53
N TYR A 11 -2.79 89.77 57.78
CA TYR A 11 -3.09 89.21 56.45
C TYR A 11 -3.06 90.25 55.32
N HIS A 12 -3.00 91.55 55.64
CA HIS A 12 -2.98 92.64 54.65
C HIS A 12 -1.89 92.45 53.58
N GLY A 13 -0.67 92.05 53.98
CA GLY A 13 0.44 91.76 53.06
C GLY A 13 0.28 90.47 52.25
N LEU A 14 -0.68 89.61 52.60
CA LEU A 14 -1.00 88.35 51.94
C LEU A 14 -2.34 88.40 51.19
N SER A 15 -3.08 89.51 51.25
CA SER A 15 -4.43 89.64 50.68
C SER A 15 -4.51 89.32 49.18
N GLN A 16 -3.44 89.60 48.43
CA GLN A 16 -3.30 89.26 47.01
C GLN A 16 -3.14 87.76 46.73
N CYS A 17 -2.81 86.97 47.75
CA CYS A 17 -2.58 85.51 47.67
C CYS A 17 -3.71 84.69 48.30
N CYS A 18 -4.69 85.35 48.95
CA CYS A 18 -5.74 84.72 49.74
C CYS A 18 -7.12 84.87 49.07
N GLY A 19 -8.02 83.95 49.41
CA GLY A 19 -9.41 83.96 48.98
C GLY A 19 -9.74 83.02 47.81
N VAL A 20 -11.04 82.74 47.65
CA VAL A 20 -11.58 81.80 46.66
C VAL A 20 -11.14 82.11 45.22
N PRO A 21 -11.08 83.36 44.74
CA PRO A 21 -10.60 83.66 43.38
C PRO A 21 -9.14 83.26 43.15
N GLN A 22 -8.26 83.51 44.13
CA GLN A 22 -6.84 83.15 44.04
C GLN A 22 -6.63 81.64 44.18
N LEU A 23 -7.41 80.98 45.03
CA LEU A 23 -7.44 79.52 45.13
C LEU A 23 -7.87 78.89 43.80
N ALA A 24 -8.95 79.37 43.18
CA ALA A 24 -9.41 78.89 41.88
C ALA A 24 -8.34 79.09 40.78
N LYS A 25 -7.70 80.25 40.74
CA LYS A 25 -6.61 80.55 39.79
C LYS A 25 -5.40 79.62 39.99
N LYS A 26 -5.03 79.35 41.25
CA LYS A 26 -3.92 78.45 41.61
C LYS A 26 -4.23 76.98 41.35
N LEU A 27 -5.46 76.53 41.64
CA LEU A 27 -5.94 75.18 41.28
C LEU A 27 -5.95 74.97 39.77
N ASN A 28 -6.46 75.93 39.00
CA ASN A 28 -6.51 75.83 37.54
C ASN A 28 -5.09 75.81 36.93
N MET A 29 -4.15 76.61 37.48
CA MET A 29 -2.73 76.57 37.09
C MET A 29 -2.06 75.22 37.40
N ILE A 30 -2.32 74.65 38.59
CA ILE A 30 -1.80 73.32 38.98
C ILE A 30 -2.38 72.23 38.06
N LEU A 31 -3.68 72.29 37.77
CA LEU A 31 -4.38 71.36 36.89
C LEU A 31 -3.83 71.42 35.46
N LEU A 32 -3.73 72.62 34.87
CA LEU A 32 -3.13 72.83 33.55
C LEU A 32 -1.71 72.29 33.48
N LYS A 33 -0.86 72.63 34.46
CA LYS A 33 0.51 72.10 34.51
C LYS A 33 0.53 70.57 34.56
N HIS A 34 -0.26 69.96 35.44
CA HIS A 34 -0.32 68.50 35.55
C HIS A 34 -0.83 67.83 34.27
N ILE A 35 -1.85 68.40 33.62
CA ILE A 35 -2.34 67.92 32.31
C ILE A 35 -1.22 67.97 31.28
N THR A 36 -0.52 69.10 31.14
CA THR A 36 0.58 69.28 30.18
C THR A 36 1.75 68.35 30.44
N ASP A 37 2.16 68.16 31.71
CA ASP A 37 3.26 67.28 32.09
C ASP A 37 2.93 65.79 31.79
N MET A 38 1.65 65.39 31.90
CA MET A 38 1.20 64.01 31.66
C MET A 38 0.84 63.69 30.19
N LEU A 39 0.53 64.72 29.38
CA LEU A 39 0.03 64.56 28.01
C LEU A 39 0.98 63.80 27.06
N PRO A 40 2.30 64.05 27.04
CA PRO A 40 3.24 63.32 26.19
C PRO A 40 3.28 61.81 26.51
N GLY A 41 3.25 61.46 27.80
CA GLY A 41 3.21 60.07 28.25
C GLY A 41 1.92 59.35 27.86
N LEU A 42 0.78 60.05 27.97
CA LEU A 42 -0.52 59.54 27.53
C LEU A 42 -0.56 59.31 26.01
N LYS A 43 -0.07 60.28 25.22
CA LYS A 43 0.02 60.19 23.74
C LYS A 43 0.89 59.03 23.29
N SER A 44 2.05 58.82 23.92
CA SER A 44 2.93 57.68 23.65
C SER A 44 2.24 56.33 23.93
N ARG A 45 1.55 56.21 25.08
CA ARG A 45 0.81 54.99 25.45
C ARG A 45 -0.34 54.69 24.49
N ILE A 46 -1.15 55.68 24.12
CA ILE A 46 -2.25 55.51 23.17
C ILE A 46 -1.72 55.13 21.79
N ASN A 47 -0.62 55.73 21.31
CA ASN A 47 0.00 55.33 20.05
C ASN A 47 0.48 53.87 20.07
N ALA A 48 1.14 53.44 21.15
CA ALA A 48 1.59 52.06 21.30
C ALA A 48 0.42 51.07 21.32
N GLN A 49 -0.67 51.41 22.02
CA GLN A 49 -1.90 50.60 22.03
C GLN A 49 -2.58 50.58 20.66
N LEU A 50 -2.67 51.72 19.97
CA LEU A 50 -3.28 51.82 18.64
C LEU A 50 -2.52 50.95 17.63
N VAL A 51 -1.19 51.01 17.60
CA VAL A 51 -0.37 50.14 16.73
C VAL A 51 -0.54 48.66 17.07
N ALA A 52 -0.61 48.29 18.35
CA ALA A 52 -0.83 46.91 18.77
C ALA A 52 -2.22 46.38 18.37
N VAL A 53 -3.28 47.15 18.62
CA VAL A 53 -4.67 46.80 18.31
C VAL A 53 -4.90 46.80 16.78
N ALA A 54 -4.32 47.73 16.03
CA ALA A 54 -4.38 47.73 14.57
C ALA A 54 -3.66 46.52 13.96
N LYS A 55 -2.52 46.10 14.53
CA LYS A 55 -1.82 44.87 14.13
C LYS A 55 -2.65 43.61 14.45
N GLU A 56 -3.32 43.57 15.60
CA GLU A 56 -4.22 42.46 15.95
C GLU A 56 -5.44 42.43 14.99
N HIS A 57 -6.08 43.57 14.73
CA HIS A 57 -7.20 43.69 13.79
C HIS A 57 -6.83 43.20 12.38
N ALA A 58 -5.67 43.61 11.87
CA ALA A 58 -5.16 43.16 10.56
C ALA A 58 -4.93 41.63 10.48
N ALA A 59 -4.68 40.94 11.60
CA ALA A 59 -4.53 39.48 11.65
C ALA A 59 -5.86 38.71 11.65
N TYR A 60 -6.97 39.38 11.99
CA TYR A 60 -8.32 38.82 11.82
C TYR A 60 -8.83 39.02 10.39
N GLY A 61 -8.51 40.15 9.76
CA GLY A 61 -8.92 40.49 8.40
C GLY A 61 -10.26 41.23 8.36
N ASP A 62 -10.60 41.78 7.20
CA ASP A 62 -11.80 42.58 7.02
C ASP A 62 -13.08 41.72 6.94
N THR A 63 -14.21 42.25 7.41
CA THR A 63 -15.51 41.55 7.35
C THR A 63 -16.28 41.84 6.07
N ALA A 64 -16.04 43.00 5.45
CA ALA A 64 -16.78 43.46 4.27
C ALA A 64 -16.19 42.93 2.94
N GLU A 65 -15.95 41.62 2.86
CA GLU A 65 -15.63 40.99 1.59
C GLU A 65 -16.90 40.81 0.76
N SER A 66 -16.97 41.48 -0.40
CA SER A 66 -17.94 41.16 -1.45
C SER A 66 -17.91 39.66 -1.78
N THR A 67 -19.00 39.10 -2.32
CA THR A 67 -19.08 37.69 -2.76
C THR A 67 -17.91 37.31 -3.68
N ALA A 68 -17.42 38.24 -4.50
CA ALA A 68 -16.21 38.07 -5.31
C ALA A 68 -14.92 37.94 -4.46
N GLY A 69 -14.79 38.72 -3.39
CA GLY A 69 -13.67 38.66 -2.45
C GLY A 69 -13.66 37.35 -1.65
N GLN A 70 -14.83 36.94 -1.13
CA GLN A 70 -15.05 35.64 -0.51
C GLN A 70 -14.61 34.49 -1.43
N GLY A 71 -14.95 34.56 -2.73
CA GLY A 71 -14.51 33.60 -3.74
C GLY A 71 -12.99 33.53 -3.88
N VAL A 72 -12.30 34.67 -4.03
CA VAL A 72 -10.83 34.74 -4.12
C VAL A 72 -10.17 34.19 -2.85
N LYS A 73 -10.71 34.49 -1.67
CA LYS A 73 -10.22 33.99 -0.38
C LYS A 73 -10.35 32.48 -0.26
N LEU A 74 -11.48 31.90 -0.67
CA LEU A 74 -11.65 30.46 -0.75
C LEU A 74 -10.61 29.83 -1.68
N LEU A 75 -10.44 30.36 -2.89
CA LEU A 75 -9.44 29.85 -3.85
C LEU A 75 -8.01 29.89 -3.28
N ASN A 76 -7.63 30.97 -2.59
CA ASN A 76 -6.33 31.07 -1.93
C ASN A 76 -6.17 30.02 -0.81
N ILE A 77 -7.21 29.73 -0.02
CA ILE A 77 -7.17 28.68 1.00
C ILE A 77 -7.02 27.28 0.35
N LEU A 78 -7.78 27.01 -0.71
CA LEU A 78 -7.71 25.73 -1.44
C LEU A 78 -6.33 25.53 -2.12
N GLY A 79 -5.77 26.58 -2.72
CA GLY A 79 -4.44 26.58 -3.31
C GLY A 79 -3.35 26.26 -2.29
N LYS A 80 -3.28 27.04 -1.19
CA LYS A 80 -2.36 26.79 -0.06
C LYS A 80 -2.46 25.35 0.46
N TYR A 81 -3.67 24.81 0.60
CA TYR A 81 -3.89 23.45 1.07
C TYR A 81 -3.34 22.40 0.08
N CYS A 82 -3.58 22.56 -1.22
CA CYS A 82 -3.09 21.64 -2.25
C CYS A 82 -1.56 21.68 -2.39
N GLU A 83 -0.95 22.87 -2.24
CA GLU A 83 0.50 23.04 -2.19
C GLU A 83 1.10 22.37 -0.95
N ALA A 84 0.51 22.59 0.24
CA ALA A 84 0.96 21.97 1.48
C ALA A 84 0.88 20.43 1.43
N PHE A 85 -0.21 19.88 0.86
CA PHE A 85 -0.40 18.45 0.63
C PHE A 85 0.67 17.89 -0.31
N SER A 86 0.87 18.54 -1.47
CA SER A 86 1.88 18.14 -2.44
C SER A 86 3.29 18.18 -1.85
N SER A 87 3.60 19.21 -1.06
CA SER A 87 4.89 19.37 -0.38
C SER A 87 5.14 18.30 0.70
N MET A 88 4.10 17.87 1.44
CA MET A 88 4.21 16.73 2.37
C MET A 88 4.44 15.40 1.65
N VAL A 89 3.70 15.14 0.57
CA VAL A 89 3.86 13.91 -0.23
C VAL A 89 5.23 13.85 -0.92
N GLU A 90 5.77 14.99 -1.35
CA GLU A 90 7.10 15.09 -1.98
C GLU A 90 8.27 15.22 -0.99
N GLY A 91 7.99 15.38 0.32
CA GLY A 91 9.03 15.55 1.34
C GLY A 91 9.76 16.90 1.31
N LYS A 92 9.15 17.95 0.73
CA LYS A 92 9.74 19.29 0.57
C LYS A 92 9.47 20.24 1.74
N ASN A 93 8.58 19.87 2.67
CA ASN A 93 8.28 20.68 3.84
C ASN A 93 9.43 20.67 4.87
N LYS A 94 9.41 21.65 5.80
CA LYS A 94 10.33 21.70 6.94
C LYS A 94 10.32 20.35 7.67
N VAL A 95 11.45 19.66 7.65
CA VAL A 95 11.59 18.29 8.17
C VAL A 95 11.31 18.30 9.69
N SER A 96 10.23 17.64 10.11
CA SER A 96 10.04 17.29 11.51
C SER A 96 11.11 16.30 11.92
N THR A 97 11.91 16.64 12.92
CA THR A 97 13.01 15.80 13.42
C THR A 97 12.55 14.52 14.13
N ASP A 98 11.28 14.48 14.54
CA ASP A 98 10.83 13.55 15.58
C ASP A 98 10.29 12.24 14.99
N GLN A 99 9.68 12.27 13.80
CA GLN A 99 9.06 11.11 13.16
C GLN A 99 9.08 11.18 11.63
N LEU A 100 9.32 10.03 10.99
CA LEU A 100 9.10 9.82 9.55
C LEU A 100 7.63 10.01 9.20
N SER A 101 7.34 10.94 8.29
CA SER A 101 5.99 11.27 7.82
C SER A 101 5.99 11.58 6.31
N GLY A 102 4.82 11.58 5.68
CA GLY A 102 4.68 12.02 4.29
C GLY A 102 5.40 11.08 3.31
N GLY A 103 6.07 11.67 2.31
CA GLY A 103 6.81 10.91 1.29
C GLY A 103 7.85 9.92 1.84
N ALA A 104 8.52 10.27 2.94
CA ALA A 104 9.50 9.37 3.57
C ALA A 104 8.84 8.12 4.18
N ARG A 105 7.63 8.28 4.71
CA ARG A 105 6.84 7.18 5.28
C ARG A 105 6.21 6.30 4.20
N ILE A 106 5.78 6.89 3.08
CA ILE A 106 5.38 6.16 1.86
C ILE A 106 6.54 5.28 1.36
N HIS A 107 7.76 5.82 1.26
CA HIS A 107 8.94 5.05 0.86
C HIS A 107 9.27 3.91 1.85
N TYR A 108 9.17 4.16 3.15
CA TYR A 108 9.33 3.13 4.19
C TYR A 108 8.31 1.99 4.05
N ILE A 109 7.03 2.30 3.75
CA ILE A 109 5.99 1.29 3.54
C ILE A 109 6.33 0.39 2.34
N PHE A 110 6.77 0.96 1.21
CA PHE A 110 7.18 0.14 0.06
C PHE A 110 8.41 -0.73 0.36
N GLN A 111 9.49 -0.15 0.89
CA GLN A 111 10.77 -0.87 1.00
C GLN A 111 10.90 -1.72 2.26
N SER A 112 10.49 -1.19 3.42
CA SER A 112 10.73 -1.85 4.72
C SER A 112 9.54 -2.64 5.25
N ILE A 113 8.34 -2.47 4.68
CA ILE A 113 7.17 -3.31 5.01
C ILE A 113 6.88 -4.24 3.84
N PHE A 114 6.54 -3.72 2.66
CA PHE A 114 6.07 -4.54 1.54
C PHE A 114 7.14 -5.46 0.97
N VAL A 115 8.26 -4.93 0.44
CA VAL A 115 9.33 -5.76 -0.16
C VAL A 115 9.85 -6.81 0.84
N LYS A 116 10.25 -6.40 2.05
CA LYS A 116 10.71 -7.35 3.09
C LYS A 116 9.67 -8.43 3.43
N SER A 117 8.39 -8.08 3.51
CA SER A 117 7.32 -9.05 3.76
C SER A 117 7.14 -10.04 2.61
N LEU A 118 7.57 -9.73 1.38
CA LEU A 118 7.57 -10.67 0.26
C LEU A 118 8.85 -11.52 0.22
N GLU A 119 10.00 -10.95 0.58
CA GLU A 119 11.28 -11.66 0.70
C GLU A 119 11.22 -12.78 1.77
N GLU A 120 10.50 -12.56 2.87
CA GLU A 120 10.30 -13.54 3.96
C GLU A 120 9.40 -14.74 3.58
N ILE A 121 8.65 -14.68 2.47
CA ILE A 121 7.75 -15.76 2.05
C ILE A 121 8.54 -16.85 1.29
N ASP A 122 8.75 -17.99 1.96
CA ASP A 122 9.15 -19.23 1.29
C ASP A 122 7.94 -19.85 0.54
N PRO A 123 8.02 -20.02 -0.80
CA PRO A 123 6.93 -20.60 -1.60
C PRO A 123 6.71 -22.09 -1.34
N CYS A 124 7.71 -22.83 -0.83
CA CYS A 124 7.64 -24.28 -0.65
C CYS A 124 7.35 -24.72 0.80
N LYS A 125 7.52 -23.84 1.79
CA LYS A 125 7.39 -24.16 3.23
C LYS A 125 6.05 -24.78 3.64
N ASN A 126 4.96 -24.39 2.97
CA ASN A 126 3.60 -24.83 3.28
C ASN A 126 3.07 -25.91 2.30
N ILE A 127 3.93 -26.48 1.45
CA ILE A 127 3.56 -27.52 0.49
C ILE A 127 4.11 -28.86 0.97
N SER A 128 3.24 -29.83 1.26
CA SER A 128 3.67 -31.17 1.68
C SER A 128 4.26 -31.96 0.50
N ASP A 129 5.31 -32.74 0.75
CA ASP A 129 5.83 -33.73 -0.19
C ASP A 129 4.76 -34.73 -0.64
N GLU A 130 3.79 -35.00 0.23
CA GLU A 130 2.64 -35.87 -0.06
C GLU A 130 1.65 -35.19 -1.02
N ASP A 131 1.43 -33.88 -0.91
CA ASP A 131 0.57 -33.12 -1.82
C ASP A 131 1.19 -33.04 -3.22
N ILE A 132 2.51 -32.80 -3.28
CA ILE A 132 3.26 -32.79 -4.54
C ILE A 132 3.22 -34.18 -5.18
N ARG A 133 3.48 -35.26 -4.42
CA ARG A 133 3.40 -36.64 -4.95
C ARG A 133 2.01 -36.98 -5.46
N THR A 134 0.97 -36.61 -4.71
CA THR A 134 -0.43 -36.81 -5.11
C THR A 134 -0.74 -36.04 -6.40
N SER A 135 -0.28 -34.79 -6.52
CA SER A 135 -0.46 -33.98 -7.73
C SER A 135 0.25 -34.57 -8.96
N ILE A 136 1.47 -35.10 -8.80
CA ILE A 136 2.20 -35.81 -9.86
C ILE A 136 1.43 -37.05 -10.31
N GLN A 137 1.08 -37.95 -9.39
CA GLN A 137 0.37 -39.20 -9.71
C GLN A 137 -1.00 -38.95 -10.37
N ASN A 138 -1.73 -37.93 -9.91
CA ASN A 138 -2.99 -37.53 -10.52
C ASN A 138 -2.84 -36.91 -11.92
N SER A 139 -1.70 -36.26 -12.21
CA SER A 139 -1.42 -35.64 -13.51
C SER A 139 -0.95 -36.66 -14.56
N ASP A 140 -0.19 -37.67 -14.14
CA ASP A 140 0.27 -38.77 -15.00
C ASP A 140 -0.86 -39.71 -15.44
N GLY A 141 -1.88 -39.85 -14.58
CA GLY A 141 -3.04 -40.71 -14.82
C GLY A 141 -2.65 -42.16 -15.16
N PRO A 142 -3.37 -42.81 -16.09
CA PRO A 142 -3.19 -44.25 -16.36
C PRO A 142 -1.94 -44.59 -17.18
N LYS A 143 -1.14 -43.61 -17.62
CA LYS A 143 0.03 -43.82 -18.50
C LYS A 143 1.37 -43.79 -17.77
N GLY A 144 1.44 -43.11 -16.62
CA GLY A 144 2.67 -42.90 -15.85
C GLY A 144 3.63 -41.88 -16.49
N ALA A 145 4.41 -41.16 -15.68
CA ALA A 145 5.39 -40.19 -16.18
C ALA A 145 6.49 -40.83 -17.03
N MET A 146 6.69 -40.29 -18.23
CA MET A 146 7.94 -40.40 -19.00
C MET A 146 8.74 -39.08 -19.07
N PHE A 147 8.17 -37.96 -18.59
CA PHE A 147 8.74 -36.62 -18.68
C PHE A 147 8.61 -35.87 -17.35
N LEU A 148 9.17 -34.66 -17.30
CA LEU A 148 9.09 -33.77 -16.13
C LEU A 148 7.62 -33.39 -15.83
N PRO A 149 7.18 -33.40 -14.56
CA PRO A 149 5.80 -33.07 -14.19
C PRO A 149 5.50 -31.56 -14.33
N GLU A 150 5.05 -31.16 -15.52
CA GLU A 150 4.68 -29.78 -15.89
C GLU A 150 3.40 -29.31 -15.18
N VAL A 151 2.31 -30.08 -15.26
CA VAL A 151 1.00 -29.71 -14.69
C VAL A 151 1.04 -29.51 -13.15
N PRO A 152 1.70 -30.36 -12.34
CA PRO A 152 1.88 -30.10 -10.90
C PRO A 152 2.64 -28.80 -10.61
N PHE A 153 3.65 -28.47 -11.42
CA PHE A 153 4.37 -27.21 -11.30
C PHE A 153 3.45 -26.02 -11.56
N GLU A 154 2.66 -26.04 -12.65
CA GLU A 154 1.76 -24.94 -13.01
C GLU A 154 0.67 -24.70 -11.93
N ILE A 155 0.06 -25.77 -11.42
CA ILE A 155 -0.96 -25.68 -10.36
C ILE A 155 -0.36 -25.09 -9.08
N LEU A 156 0.80 -25.58 -8.66
CA LEU A 156 1.44 -25.14 -7.43
C LEU A 156 1.96 -23.70 -7.54
N VAL A 157 2.51 -23.30 -8.68
CA VAL A 157 3.05 -21.95 -8.85
C VAL A 157 1.94 -20.90 -8.92
N ARG A 158 0.83 -21.16 -9.64
CA ARG A 158 -0.37 -20.29 -9.60
C ARG A 158 -0.86 -20.09 -8.17
N LYS A 159 -0.96 -21.19 -7.40
CA LYS A 159 -1.35 -21.15 -5.97
C LYS A 159 -0.36 -20.37 -5.08
N GLN A 160 0.93 -20.28 -5.42
CA GLN A 160 1.85 -19.42 -4.68
C GLN A 160 1.77 -17.96 -5.13
N ILE A 161 1.56 -17.68 -6.41
CA ILE A 161 1.42 -16.31 -6.94
C ILE A 161 0.16 -15.63 -6.36
N ASP A 162 -0.96 -16.34 -6.28
CA ASP A 162 -2.21 -15.86 -5.67
C ASP A 162 -2.01 -15.28 -4.25
N ARG A 163 -1.13 -15.89 -3.45
CA ARG A 163 -0.80 -15.44 -2.08
C ARG A 163 -0.12 -14.07 -2.02
N LEU A 164 0.33 -13.52 -3.14
CA LEU A 164 0.91 -12.17 -3.24
C LEU A 164 -0.17 -11.08 -3.34
N LEU A 165 -1.45 -11.44 -3.56
CA LEU A 165 -2.55 -10.48 -3.69
C LEU A 165 -2.84 -9.74 -2.38
N ASP A 166 -3.08 -10.47 -1.30
CA ASP A 166 -3.36 -9.89 0.02
C ASP A 166 -2.29 -8.89 0.51
N PRO A 167 -0.97 -9.20 0.54
CA PRO A 167 0.05 -8.23 0.95
C PRO A 167 0.14 -7.03 0.00
N SER A 168 -0.14 -7.20 -1.29
CA SER A 168 -0.15 -6.11 -2.27
C SER A 168 -1.34 -5.15 -2.05
N LEU A 169 -2.52 -5.68 -1.79
CA LEU A 169 -3.71 -4.89 -1.43
C LEU A 169 -3.55 -4.22 -0.05
N GLN A 170 -2.91 -4.88 0.91
CA GLN A 170 -2.57 -4.27 2.21
C GLN A 170 -1.57 -3.12 2.06
N CYS A 171 -0.57 -3.24 1.17
CA CYS A 171 0.33 -2.14 0.84
C CYS A 171 -0.43 -0.90 0.34
N ALA A 172 -1.36 -1.07 -0.60
CA ALA A 172 -2.20 0.02 -1.10
C ALA A 172 -3.02 0.70 0.03
N LYS A 173 -3.56 -0.10 0.96
CA LYS A 173 -4.31 0.41 2.13
C LYS A 173 -3.43 1.19 3.10
N PHE A 174 -2.22 0.73 3.39
CA PHE A 174 -1.27 1.48 4.24
C PHE A 174 -0.85 2.81 3.62
N ILE A 175 -0.70 2.88 2.29
CA ILE A 175 -0.45 4.14 1.57
C ILE A 175 -1.68 5.06 1.61
N TYR A 176 -2.89 4.53 1.43
CA TYR A 176 -4.13 5.29 1.61
C TYR A 176 -4.24 5.89 3.02
N ASP A 177 -4.00 5.11 4.08
CA ASP A 177 -4.05 5.58 5.46
C ASP A 177 -3.01 6.69 5.73
N GLU A 178 -1.83 6.61 5.11
CA GLU A 178 -0.82 7.66 5.18
C GLU A 178 -1.26 8.93 4.44
N LEU A 179 -1.86 8.82 3.24
CA LEU A 179 -2.44 9.97 2.54
C LEU A 179 -3.57 10.65 3.33
N VAL A 180 -4.40 9.87 4.05
CA VAL A 180 -5.41 10.40 4.96
C VAL A 180 -4.77 11.12 6.15
N LYS A 181 -3.68 10.61 6.73
CA LYS A 181 -2.94 11.34 7.79
C LYS A 181 -2.36 12.65 7.27
N ILE A 182 -1.76 12.64 6.07
CA ILE A 182 -1.25 13.84 5.40
C ILE A 182 -2.37 14.85 5.19
N SER A 183 -3.55 14.44 4.68
CA SER A 183 -4.67 15.36 4.43
C SER A 183 -5.15 16.07 5.70
N HIS A 184 -5.13 15.38 6.85
CA HIS A 184 -5.46 16.01 8.14
C HIS A 184 -4.33 16.93 8.64
N GLY A 185 -3.06 16.54 8.46
CA GLY A 185 -1.89 17.35 8.84
C GLY A 185 -1.75 18.66 8.05
N CYS A 186 -2.23 18.70 6.80
CA CYS A 186 -2.24 19.91 5.98
C CYS A 186 -3.35 20.93 6.32
N LEU A 187 -4.28 20.60 7.23
CA LEU A 187 -5.33 21.54 7.65
C LEU A 187 -4.73 22.66 8.52
N THR A 188 -4.54 23.83 7.91
CA THR A 188 -3.90 24.98 8.56
C THR A 188 -4.71 25.52 9.76
N SER A 189 -4.03 26.29 10.62
CA SER A 189 -4.70 27.08 11.67
C SER A 189 -5.66 28.13 11.10
N GLU A 190 -5.45 28.62 9.86
CA GLU A 190 -6.40 29.49 9.17
C GLU A 190 -7.78 28.83 9.01
N LEU A 191 -7.83 27.51 8.75
CA LEU A 191 -9.06 26.72 8.66
C LEU A 191 -9.76 26.50 10.00
N GLN A 192 -9.14 26.79 11.15
CA GLN A 192 -9.86 26.77 12.43
C GLN A 192 -10.85 27.93 12.57
N LYS A 193 -10.61 29.06 11.86
CA LYS A 193 -11.56 30.18 11.80
C LYS A 193 -12.87 29.80 11.09
N TYR A 194 -12.81 28.82 10.16
CA TYR A 194 -13.92 28.44 9.27
C TYR A 194 -14.30 26.96 9.46
N PRO A 195 -15.01 26.59 10.55
CA PRO A 195 -15.25 25.20 10.92
C PRO A 195 -16.11 24.44 9.89
N ILE A 196 -17.02 25.15 9.19
CA ILE A 196 -17.88 24.55 8.15
C ILE A 196 -17.04 24.22 6.90
N LEU A 197 -16.23 25.16 6.41
CA LEU A 197 -15.26 24.90 5.33
C LEU A 197 -14.30 23.76 5.70
N LYS A 198 -13.71 23.77 6.90
CA LYS A 198 -12.78 22.72 7.35
C LYS A 198 -13.43 21.33 7.29
N ARG A 199 -14.66 21.19 7.77
CA ARG A 199 -15.41 19.92 7.74
C ARG A 199 -15.68 19.47 6.30
N ARG A 200 -16.28 20.33 5.46
CA ARG A 200 -16.61 20.00 4.07
C ARG A 200 -15.38 19.71 3.21
N MET A 201 -14.27 20.42 3.45
CA MET A 201 -13.00 20.15 2.79
C MET A 201 -12.44 18.78 3.21
N GLY A 202 -12.40 18.49 4.51
CA GLY A 202 -11.98 17.17 5.02
C GLY A 202 -12.81 16.02 4.44
N GLU A 203 -14.14 16.11 4.50
CA GLU A 203 -15.04 15.14 3.87
C GLU A 203 -14.80 14.99 2.37
N SER A 204 -14.62 16.09 1.65
CA SER A 204 -14.35 16.09 0.20
C SER A 204 -13.06 15.35 -0.15
N VAL A 205 -11.97 15.58 0.61
CA VAL A 205 -10.67 14.92 0.40
C VAL A 205 -10.71 13.46 0.81
N SER A 206 -11.27 13.12 1.98
CA SER A 206 -11.40 11.73 2.42
C SER A 206 -12.23 10.88 1.45
N ASN A 207 -13.31 11.44 0.90
CA ASN A 207 -14.09 10.79 -0.15
C ASN A 207 -13.22 10.58 -1.41
N PHE A 208 -12.53 11.61 -1.88
CA PHE A 208 -11.70 11.54 -3.09
C PHE A 208 -10.55 10.52 -2.96
N LEU A 209 -9.85 10.49 -1.82
CA LEU A 209 -8.80 9.51 -1.52
C LEU A 209 -9.33 8.07 -1.55
N ARG A 210 -10.52 7.84 -0.96
CA ARG A 210 -11.13 6.51 -0.91
C ARG A 210 -11.60 6.06 -2.29
N ASP A 211 -12.17 6.97 -3.07
CA ASP A 211 -12.61 6.67 -4.43
C ASP A 211 -11.39 6.41 -5.35
N GLY A 212 -10.24 7.05 -5.09
CA GLY A 212 -8.95 6.82 -5.75
C GLY A 212 -8.20 5.55 -5.34
N LEU A 213 -8.58 4.88 -4.24
CA LEU A 213 -7.98 3.60 -3.83
C LEU A 213 -8.43 2.45 -4.76
N ARG A 214 -9.71 2.42 -5.16
CA ARG A 214 -10.28 1.31 -5.95
C ARG A 214 -9.55 1.05 -7.28
N PRO A 215 -9.22 2.06 -8.12
CA PRO A 215 -8.46 1.82 -9.36
C PRO A 215 -7.06 1.22 -9.11
N ALA A 216 -6.43 1.55 -7.98
CA ALA A 216 -5.14 0.95 -7.61
C ALA A 216 -5.31 -0.52 -7.19
N GLU A 217 -6.32 -0.83 -6.37
CA GLU A 217 -6.66 -2.21 -5.99
C GLU A 217 -6.98 -3.07 -7.22
N THR A 218 -7.82 -2.58 -8.15
CA THR A 218 -8.14 -3.28 -9.41
C THR A 218 -6.90 -3.51 -10.28
N MET A 219 -6.00 -2.52 -10.41
CA MET A 219 -4.76 -2.70 -11.17
C MET A 219 -3.83 -3.74 -10.53
N ILE A 220 -3.73 -3.76 -9.20
CA ILE A 220 -2.94 -4.77 -8.46
C ILE A 220 -3.51 -6.17 -8.69
N THR A 221 -4.83 -6.33 -8.65
CA THR A 221 -5.49 -7.60 -8.95
C THR A 221 -5.15 -8.06 -10.37
N HIS A 222 -5.32 -7.20 -11.39
CA HIS A 222 -4.99 -7.55 -12.78
C HIS A 222 -3.50 -7.89 -12.96
N ILE A 223 -2.57 -7.23 -12.26
CA ILE A 223 -1.13 -7.58 -12.33
C ILE A 223 -0.90 -9.02 -11.91
N ILE A 224 -1.56 -9.47 -10.84
CA ILE A 224 -1.36 -10.81 -10.27
C ILE A 224 -2.12 -11.86 -11.09
N GLU A 225 -3.31 -11.53 -11.58
CA GLU A 225 -4.05 -12.38 -12.54
C GLU A 225 -3.25 -12.62 -13.83
N MET A 226 -2.61 -11.60 -14.40
CA MET A 226 -1.75 -11.75 -15.59
C MET A 226 -0.55 -12.68 -15.35
N GLU A 227 0.11 -12.57 -14.19
CA GLU A 227 1.24 -13.44 -13.81
C GLU A 227 0.81 -14.88 -13.53
N MET A 228 -0.45 -15.10 -13.12
CA MET A 228 -1.05 -16.43 -13.01
C MET A 228 -1.44 -17.00 -14.36
N ASP A 229 -2.07 -16.21 -15.24
CA ASP A 229 -2.64 -16.69 -16.50
C ASP A 229 -1.59 -17.24 -17.47
N TYR A 230 -0.42 -16.60 -17.56
CA TYR A 230 0.66 -17.02 -18.46
C TYR A 230 1.98 -17.27 -17.73
N ILE A 231 2.39 -18.55 -17.67
CA ILE A 231 3.65 -18.97 -17.06
C ILE A 231 4.77 -18.96 -18.11
N ASN A 232 5.68 -17.99 -18.04
CA ASN A 232 6.77 -17.84 -19.00
C ASN A 232 8.00 -18.69 -18.67
N THR A 233 7.97 -19.97 -19.04
CA THR A 233 9.11 -20.90 -18.90
C THR A 233 10.32 -20.56 -19.79
N SER A 234 10.24 -19.55 -20.66
CA SER A 234 11.37 -19.06 -21.47
C SER A 234 12.17 -17.91 -20.81
N HIS A 235 11.76 -17.46 -19.61
CA HIS A 235 12.40 -16.34 -18.93
C HIS A 235 13.89 -16.59 -18.61
N SER A 236 14.74 -15.57 -18.80
CA SER A 236 16.21 -15.72 -18.73
C SER A 236 16.75 -16.18 -17.38
N SER A 237 16.06 -15.83 -16.28
CA SER A 237 16.39 -16.25 -14.92
C SER A 237 15.70 -17.54 -14.47
N PHE A 238 14.88 -18.18 -15.31
CA PHE A 238 14.17 -19.40 -14.93
C PHE A 238 15.07 -20.64 -15.06
N VAL A 239 15.14 -21.44 -13.99
CA VAL A 239 15.97 -22.64 -13.93
C VAL A 239 15.13 -23.86 -14.31
N GLY A 240 14.94 -24.07 -15.61
CA GLY A 240 14.22 -25.22 -16.18
C GLY A 240 15.11 -26.29 -16.83
N GLY A 241 14.47 -27.36 -17.30
CA GLY A 241 15.10 -28.41 -18.11
C GLY A 241 16.22 -29.18 -17.40
N SER A 242 17.30 -29.52 -18.10
CA SER A 242 18.40 -30.33 -17.53
C SER A 242 19.04 -29.72 -16.27
N LYS A 243 19.08 -28.38 -16.17
CA LYS A 243 19.68 -27.69 -15.02
C LYS A 243 18.96 -27.98 -13.71
N VAL A 244 17.63 -28.04 -13.71
CA VAL A 244 16.88 -28.36 -12.48
C VAL A 244 17.03 -29.83 -12.10
N VAL A 245 17.19 -30.73 -13.08
CA VAL A 245 17.42 -32.16 -12.85
C VAL A 245 18.81 -32.41 -12.23
N GLU A 246 19.83 -31.65 -12.65
CA GLU A 246 21.17 -31.70 -12.05
C GLU A 246 21.17 -31.21 -10.59
N LEU A 247 20.51 -30.08 -10.31
CA LEU A 247 20.36 -29.52 -8.96
C LEU A 247 19.59 -30.47 -8.03
N ALA A 248 18.45 -31.01 -8.47
CA ALA A 248 17.63 -31.94 -7.68
C ALA A 248 18.39 -33.23 -7.31
N LYS A 249 19.24 -33.75 -8.21
CA LYS A 249 20.11 -34.90 -7.92
C LYS A 249 21.15 -34.59 -6.82
N HIS A 250 21.71 -33.38 -6.83
CA HIS A 250 22.64 -32.94 -5.78
C HIS A 250 21.95 -32.75 -4.42
N GLU A 251 20.73 -32.20 -4.38
CA GLU A 251 19.96 -32.07 -3.14
C GLU A 251 19.54 -33.45 -2.57
N GLY A 252 19.15 -34.39 -3.43
CA GLY A 252 18.82 -35.76 -3.01
C GLY A 252 19.98 -36.50 -2.35
N LEU A 253 21.20 -36.35 -2.89
CA LEU A 253 22.42 -37.00 -2.40
C LEU A 253 22.94 -36.41 -1.07
N SER A 254 22.80 -35.09 -0.87
CA SER A 254 23.21 -34.41 0.37
C SER A 254 22.35 -34.74 1.59
N SER A 255 21.23 -35.45 1.43
CA SER A 255 20.39 -35.92 2.55
C SER A 255 20.97 -37.12 3.32
N ARG A 256 22.10 -37.69 2.88
CA ARG A 256 22.89 -38.66 3.66
C ARG A 256 23.71 -37.93 4.73
N GLY A 257 23.17 -37.88 5.95
CA GLY A 257 23.92 -37.41 7.12
C GLY A 257 25.21 -38.22 7.35
N PRO A 258 26.27 -37.60 7.89
CA PRO A 258 27.58 -38.24 7.99
C PRO A 258 27.56 -39.39 9.00
N THR A 259 27.90 -40.59 8.54
CA THR A 259 28.17 -41.73 9.43
C THR A 259 29.41 -41.45 10.26
N SER A 260 29.22 -41.40 11.58
CA SER A 260 30.28 -41.42 12.58
C SER A 260 31.35 -42.47 12.27
N LEU A 261 32.60 -42.01 12.12
CA LEU A 261 33.79 -42.83 12.37
C LEU A 261 34.67 -42.10 13.38
N SER A 262 35.20 -42.88 14.31
CA SER A 262 35.74 -42.42 15.59
C SER A 262 37.16 -41.90 15.52
N VAL A 263 37.39 -40.79 16.23
CA VAL A 263 38.51 -40.56 17.14
C VAL A 263 39.82 -41.30 16.84
N HIS A 264 40.84 -40.55 16.41
CA HIS A 264 42.15 -40.61 17.06
C HIS A 264 42.62 -39.18 17.36
N LYS A 265 43.29 -39.03 18.51
CA LYS A 265 43.60 -37.75 19.15
C LYS A 265 45.05 -37.76 19.60
N ASP A 266 45.87 -36.95 18.92
CA ASP A 266 47.20 -36.45 19.32
C ASP A 266 47.43 -35.16 18.49
N GLY A 267 48.03 -34.07 18.96
CA GLY A 267 48.50 -33.70 20.30
C GLY A 267 49.58 -32.61 20.24
N VAL A 268 49.27 -31.37 20.66
CA VAL A 268 50.21 -30.21 20.86
C VAL A 268 50.82 -29.63 19.54
N GLY A 269 51.05 -28.32 19.34
CA GLY A 269 50.68 -27.09 20.06
C GLY A 269 51.49 -25.84 19.57
N ILE A 270 51.12 -24.65 20.07
CA ILE A 270 51.92 -23.39 20.19
C ILE A 270 52.11 -22.45 18.94
N SER A 271 51.69 -21.17 19.09
CA SER A 271 52.20 -19.90 18.47
C SER A 271 52.19 -19.71 16.93
N SER A 272 52.33 -18.51 16.35
CA SER A 272 51.91 -17.12 16.64
C SER A 272 52.00 -16.32 15.30
N GLU A 273 51.49 -15.08 15.27
CA GLU A 273 51.87 -13.93 14.40
C GLU A 273 52.38 -14.17 12.96
N ALA A 274 51.69 -13.73 11.89
CA ALA A 274 51.46 -12.34 11.41
C ALA A 274 52.46 -11.86 10.34
N GLN A 275 51.98 -10.94 9.46
CA GLN A 275 52.75 -10.13 8.48
C GLN A 275 53.36 -10.86 7.26
N LEU A 276 53.61 -10.25 6.09
CA LEU A 276 53.04 -9.10 5.35
C LEU A 276 53.57 -9.21 3.89
N LYS A 277 52.86 -8.67 2.88
CA LYS A 277 53.38 -8.31 1.52
C LYS A 277 53.96 -9.47 0.67
N SER A 278 53.74 -9.54 -0.64
CA SER A 278 53.93 -8.45 -1.61
C SER A 278 53.19 -8.70 -2.94
N SER A 279 52.93 -7.60 -3.64
CA SER A 279 52.60 -7.56 -5.06
C SER A 279 53.80 -7.96 -5.92
N THR A 280 53.57 -8.63 -7.06
CA THR A 280 53.99 -8.16 -8.40
C THR A 280 53.23 -8.96 -9.46
N GLU A 281 52.84 -8.28 -10.54
CA GLU A 281 52.11 -8.84 -11.68
C GLU A 281 53.00 -9.81 -12.49
N ASN A 282 52.41 -10.80 -13.16
CA ASN A 282 52.92 -11.21 -14.46
C ASN A 282 51.85 -11.82 -15.36
N ASN A 283 51.83 -11.30 -16.58
CA ASN A 283 50.90 -11.54 -17.68
C ASN A 283 51.10 -12.93 -18.31
N VAL A 284 50.03 -13.75 -18.40
CA VAL A 284 49.94 -14.85 -19.38
C VAL A 284 48.56 -14.92 -20.03
N GLN A 285 48.42 -14.20 -21.13
CA GLN A 285 47.96 -14.73 -22.43
C GLN A 285 46.69 -15.59 -22.47
N LEU A 286 45.57 -14.95 -22.86
CA LEU A 286 44.37 -15.58 -23.38
C LEU A 286 44.68 -16.54 -24.55
N LYS A 287 44.28 -17.80 -24.43
CA LYS A 287 44.06 -18.70 -25.56
C LYS A 287 42.59 -19.07 -25.69
N SER A 288 42.12 -19.00 -26.93
CA SER A 288 40.75 -19.34 -27.33
C SER A 288 40.52 -20.84 -27.30
N GLU A 289 39.42 -21.30 -26.68
CA GLU A 289 38.88 -22.63 -26.91
C GLU A 289 37.41 -22.56 -27.36
N ARG A 290 37.10 -23.35 -28.39
CA ARG A 290 35.79 -23.41 -29.05
C ARG A 290 34.79 -24.21 -28.21
N GLY A 291 33.84 -23.53 -27.57
CA GLY A 291 32.65 -24.18 -27.03
C GLY A 291 31.68 -24.61 -28.14
N GLN A 292 31.48 -25.92 -28.34
CA GLN A 292 30.46 -26.46 -29.22
C GLN A 292 29.05 -26.10 -28.70
N LYS A 293 28.22 -25.50 -29.56
CA LYS A 293 26.82 -25.17 -29.25
C LYS A 293 25.89 -26.28 -29.74
N SER A 294 25.38 -27.11 -28.82
CA SER A 294 24.25 -28.00 -29.11
C SER A 294 22.94 -27.21 -29.03
N ARG A 295 22.45 -26.74 -30.18
CA ARG A 295 21.06 -26.27 -30.35
C ARG A 295 20.17 -27.49 -30.58
N ALA A 296 19.12 -27.64 -29.79
CA ALA A 296 17.96 -28.45 -30.15
C ALA A 296 16.77 -27.52 -30.37
N VAL A 297 16.26 -27.50 -31.60
CA VAL A 297 15.03 -26.81 -32.00
C VAL A 297 14.10 -27.89 -32.53
N PHE A 298 12.87 -27.97 -32.03
CA PHE A 298 11.81 -28.73 -32.68
C PHE A 298 10.67 -27.79 -33.06
N ALA A 299 10.57 -27.53 -34.36
CA ALA A 299 9.38 -26.94 -34.95
C ALA A 299 8.28 -28.00 -35.03
N ARG A 300 7.02 -27.59 -34.84
CA ARG A 300 5.87 -28.40 -35.22
C ARG A 300 5.71 -28.32 -36.73
N ASP A 301 5.52 -29.46 -37.37
CA ASP A 301 5.04 -29.50 -38.76
C ASP A 301 3.51 -29.67 -38.75
N THR A 302 2.83 -28.84 -39.53
CA THR A 302 1.37 -28.83 -39.69
C THR A 302 1.03 -28.76 -41.17
N SER A 303 0.64 -29.89 -41.73
CA SER A 303 0.14 -29.96 -43.11
C SER A 303 -1.28 -30.53 -43.13
N ARG A 304 -2.24 -29.65 -43.44
CA ARG A 304 -3.57 -29.99 -43.95
C ARG A 304 -3.57 -29.69 -45.45
N GLY A 305 -4.03 -30.63 -46.27
CA GLY A 305 -4.23 -30.45 -47.71
C GLY A 305 -5.13 -31.56 -48.23
N ALA A 306 -6.19 -31.21 -48.95
CA ALA A 306 -7.27 -32.12 -49.31
C ALA A 306 -7.44 -32.30 -50.82
N THR A 307 -8.01 -33.43 -51.24
CA THR A 307 -8.69 -33.60 -52.55
C THR A 307 -9.86 -34.58 -52.42
N ALA A 308 -10.85 -34.45 -53.31
CA ALA A 308 -12.13 -35.17 -53.34
C ALA A 308 -12.07 -36.39 -54.33
N GLU A 309 -13.11 -37.16 -54.70
CA GLU A 309 -14.58 -37.02 -54.74
C GLU A 309 -15.32 -38.39 -54.67
N LYS A 310 -16.64 -38.33 -54.35
CA LYS A 310 -17.80 -39.15 -54.79
C LYS A 310 -17.74 -40.70 -54.89
N GLY A 311 -18.80 -41.35 -54.37
CA GLY A 311 -19.23 -42.68 -54.88
C GLY A 311 -20.34 -43.43 -54.11
N PHE A 312 -21.61 -43.10 -54.36
CA PHE A 312 -22.79 -44.01 -54.34
C PHE A 312 -23.17 -44.85 -53.09
N GLN A 313 -24.28 -44.46 -52.43
CA GLN A 313 -25.31 -45.36 -51.86
C GLN A 313 -26.23 -45.88 -53.00
N PRO A 314 -27.12 -46.90 -52.85
CA PRO A 314 -27.94 -47.22 -51.66
C PRO A 314 -28.05 -48.77 -51.40
N ASP A 315 -29.03 -49.41 -50.73
CA ASP A 315 -30.37 -49.03 -50.20
C ASP A 315 -30.93 -50.06 -49.15
N THR A 316 -32.22 -49.92 -48.81
CA THR A 316 -33.21 -50.87 -48.22
C THR A 316 -33.23 -51.16 -46.72
N ASP A 317 -33.80 -50.20 -45.98
CA ASP A 317 -35.14 -50.25 -45.33
C ASP A 317 -35.65 -51.41 -44.44
N ALA A 318 -36.47 -50.95 -43.47
CA ALA A 318 -37.52 -51.62 -42.69
C ALA A 318 -37.10 -52.67 -41.62
N GLY A 319 -37.61 -52.61 -40.38
CA GLY A 319 -38.48 -51.60 -39.79
C GLY A 319 -38.71 -51.74 -38.27
N THR A 320 -38.85 -50.59 -37.63
CA THR A 320 -40.03 -50.20 -36.84
C THR A 320 -40.52 -51.08 -35.66
N SER A 321 -40.19 -50.64 -34.44
CA SER A 321 -41.13 -50.56 -33.27
C SER A 321 -41.45 -51.86 -32.49
N VAL A 322 -41.91 -51.89 -31.23
CA VAL A 322 -42.07 -50.87 -30.15
C VAL A 322 -42.31 -51.56 -28.77
N ALA A 323 -41.98 -50.84 -27.68
CA ALA A 323 -42.47 -50.98 -26.29
C ALA A 323 -42.29 -52.26 -25.43
N GLY A 324 -42.08 -52.00 -24.12
CA GLY A 324 -42.38 -52.89 -22.98
C GLY A 324 -41.30 -53.92 -22.63
N GLY A 325 -40.84 -54.09 -21.39
CA GLY A 325 -41.18 -53.46 -20.11
C GLY A 325 -41.40 -54.51 -19.02
N GLY A 326 -40.77 -54.38 -17.84
CA GLY A 326 -41.13 -55.14 -16.63
C GLY A 326 -40.08 -56.08 -16.04
N GLN A 327 -39.39 -55.59 -15.01
CA GLN A 327 -39.19 -56.18 -13.67
C GLN A 327 -38.73 -57.65 -13.46
N ASN A 328 -37.64 -57.76 -12.69
CA ASN A 328 -37.42 -58.63 -11.52
C ASN A 328 -37.81 -60.13 -11.54
N GLY A 329 -36.81 -61.00 -11.33
CA GLY A 329 -37.02 -62.42 -11.01
C GLY A 329 -35.77 -63.13 -10.48
N HIS A 330 -35.40 -62.92 -9.20
CA HIS A 330 -34.46 -63.79 -8.50
C HIS A 330 -35.21 -65.01 -7.92
N SER A 331 -34.91 -66.24 -8.38
CA SER A 331 -34.66 -67.41 -7.51
C SER A 331 -34.55 -68.76 -8.23
N LEU A 332 -33.44 -69.46 -7.94
CA LEU A 332 -33.38 -70.84 -7.43
C LEU A 332 -34.23 -71.94 -8.12
N VAL A 333 -33.58 -72.70 -9.00
CA VAL A 333 -33.89 -74.12 -9.29
C VAL A 333 -32.55 -74.86 -9.18
N SER A 334 -32.25 -75.57 -8.09
CA SER A 334 -32.74 -76.92 -7.76
C SER A 334 -32.41 -77.93 -8.87
N GLY A 335 -31.22 -78.53 -8.78
CA GLY A 335 -30.74 -79.44 -9.81
C GLY A 335 -31.32 -80.86 -9.70
N SER A 336 -31.43 -81.53 -10.84
CA SER A 336 -31.35 -83.00 -10.96
C SER A 336 -31.17 -83.41 -12.41
N LEU A 337 -29.96 -83.88 -12.77
CA LEU A 337 -29.86 -85.02 -13.66
C LEU A 337 -28.59 -85.81 -13.33
N SER A 338 -28.78 -87.05 -12.89
CA SER A 338 -27.71 -88.01 -12.68
C SER A 338 -27.41 -88.80 -13.96
N SER A 339 -26.24 -89.42 -14.00
CA SER A 339 -25.83 -90.44 -14.99
C SER A 339 -25.49 -89.93 -16.40
N MET A 340 -24.18 -89.82 -16.66
CA MET A 340 -23.51 -90.91 -17.40
C MET A 340 -22.01 -90.93 -17.08
N SER A 341 -21.43 -92.13 -17.12
CA SER A 341 -20.04 -92.39 -16.77
C SER A 341 -19.04 -91.98 -17.86
N ASP A 342 -17.92 -91.43 -17.42
CA ASP A 342 -16.57 -91.34 -18.02
C ASP A 342 -16.15 -92.57 -18.89
N PRO A 343 -15.04 -92.53 -19.67
CA PRO A 343 -13.96 -91.52 -19.65
C PRO A 343 -13.37 -91.06 -21.00
N ARG A 344 -12.68 -89.90 -20.99
CA ARG A 344 -11.22 -89.78 -21.29
C ARG A 344 -10.74 -88.33 -21.41
N GLY A 345 -10.02 -87.89 -20.38
CA GLY A 345 -8.74 -87.17 -20.51
C GLY A 345 -8.70 -85.83 -21.24
N TYR A 346 -8.80 -84.74 -20.49
CA TYR A 346 -7.82 -83.65 -20.57
C TYR A 346 -7.50 -83.07 -19.17
N SER A 347 -6.25 -83.30 -18.74
CA SER A 347 -5.45 -82.46 -17.84
C SER A 347 -6.14 -81.63 -16.74
N LEU A 348 -6.12 -82.14 -15.50
CA LEU A 348 -6.32 -81.33 -14.28
C LEU A 348 -5.11 -80.40 -14.05
N ASN A 349 -4.95 -79.38 -14.89
CA ASN A 349 -3.83 -78.44 -14.81
C ASN A 349 -4.27 -76.97 -15.06
N SER A 350 -5.47 -76.60 -14.59
CA SER A 350 -5.98 -75.23 -14.64
C SER A 350 -6.77 -74.84 -13.37
N LEU A 351 -6.26 -75.23 -12.20
CA LEU A 351 -6.76 -74.77 -10.89
C LEU A 351 -5.72 -73.97 -10.07
N TYR A 352 -4.51 -73.79 -10.61
CA TYR A 352 -3.70 -72.59 -10.40
C TYR A 352 -3.91 -71.71 -11.64
N SER A 353 -4.24 -70.42 -11.57
CA SER A 353 -4.34 -69.52 -10.41
C SER A 353 -5.31 -68.35 -10.72
N MET A 354 -6.61 -68.50 -10.43
CA MET A 354 -7.55 -67.38 -10.56
C MET A 354 -7.32 -66.33 -9.46
N ILE A 355 -6.59 -65.26 -9.81
CA ILE A 355 -6.35 -64.12 -8.94
C ILE A 355 -7.67 -63.36 -8.75
N ARG A 356 -8.32 -63.52 -7.58
CA ARG A 356 -9.46 -62.69 -7.19
C ARG A 356 -8.97 -61.32 -6.76
N LEU A 357 -9.23 -60.31 -7.59
CA LEU A 357 -8.98 -58.90 -7.25
C LEU A 357 -9.94 -58.45 -6.15
N ARG A 358 -9.44 -57.65 -5.19
CA ARG A 358 -10.29 -56.92 -4.24
C ARG A 358 -10.90 -55.71 -4.93
N GLU A 359 -12.09 -55.31 -4.46
CA GLU A 359 -12.68 -54.03 -4.82
C GLU A 359 -11.77 -52.87 -4.36
N PRO A 360 -11.66 -51.79 -5.15
CA PRO A 360 -10.80 -50.65 -4.81
C PRO A 360 -11.34 -49.91 -3.57
N PRO A 361 -10.46 -49.44 -2.66
CA PRO A 361 -10.90 -48.70 -1.47
C PRO A 361 -11.51 -47.35 -1.86
N SER A 362 -12.46 -46.88 -1.05
CA SER A 362 -13.18 -45.62 -1.27
C SER A 362 -12.30 -44.36 -1.18
N THR A 363 -11.11 -44.46 -0.60
CA THR A 363 -10.06 -43.44 -0.67
C THR A 363 -8.72 -44.10 -0.99
N LEU A 364 -8.06 -43.59 -2.03
CA LEU A 364 -6.71 -43.97 -2.43
C LEU A 364 -5.74 -42.86 -1.99
N LYS A 365 -4.64 -43.25 -1.36
CA LYS A 365 -3.48 -42.39 -1.08
C LYS A 365 -2.25 -42.94 -1.80
N PRO A 366 -1.27 -42.10 -2.16
CA PRO A 366 0.01 -42.57 -2.66
C PRO A 366 0.63 -43.63 -1.72
N SER A 367 1.26 -44.64 -2.31
CA SER A 367 2.04 -45.63 -1.56
C SER A 367 3.17 -44.97 -0.75
N GLU A 368 3.39 -45.44 0.48
CA GLU A 368 4.49 -44.96 1.35
C GLU A 368 5.89 -45.42 0.85
N ASN A 369 5.96 -46.30 -0.14
CA ASN A 369 7.20 -46.75 -0.76
C ASN A 369 7.82 -45.61 -1.59
N LYS A 370 8.54 -44.70 -0.93
CA LYS A 370 9.24 -43.56 -1.53
C LYS A 370 10.36 -44.04 -2.47
N THR A 371 10.09 -44.07 -3.77
CA THR A 371 11.11 -44.35 -4.78
C THR A 371 12.09 -43.18 -4.84
N ASP A 372 13.39 -43.44 -5.06
CA ASP A 372 14.37 -42.35 -5.27
C ASP A 372 14.00 -41.46 -6.48
N ARG A 373 13.27 -42.04 -7.44
CA ARG A 373 12.59 -41.32 -8.53
C ARG A 373 11.60 -40.27 -8.00
N ASP A 374 10.63 -40.68 -7.20
CA ASP A 374 9.59 -39.81 -6.62
C ASP A 374 10.22 -38.66 -5.82
N ARG A 375 11.28 -38.96 -5.05
CA ARG A 375 12.04 -37.95 -4.29
C ARG A 375 12.71 -36.93 -5.20
N THR A 376 13.25 -37.37 -6.34
CA THR A 376 13.86 -36.50 -7.35
C THR A 376 12.80 -35.65 -8.06
N GLU A 377 11.65 -36.22 -8.42
CA GLU A 377 10.54 -35.50 -9.08
C GLU A 377 9.94 -34.43 -8.16
N ILE A 378 9.74 -34.73 -6.87
CA ILE A 378 9.29 -33.75 -5.86
C ILE A 378 10.31 -32.60 -5.72
N ALA A 379 11.61 -32.90 -5.65
CA ALA A 379 12.65 -31.88 -5.56
C ALA A 379 12.69 -30.98 -6.81
N ILE A 380 12.54 -31.57 -8.00
CA ILE A 380 12.41 -30.83 -9.26
C ILE A 380 11.23 -29.86 -9.21
N VAL A 381 10.03 -30.31 -8.82
CA VAL A 381 8.84 -29.44 -8.74
C VAL A 381 9.07 -28.28 -7.77
N LYS A 382 9.65 -28.53 -6.59
CA LYS A 382 9.98 -27.46 -5.62
C LYS A 382 10.95 -26.43 -6.19
N LEU A 383 12.02 -26.88 -6.87
CA LEU A 383 12.99 -25.98 -7.50
C LEU A 383 12.37 -25.17 -8.65
N LEU A 384 11.51 -25.76 -9.48
CA LEU A 384 10.78 -25.06 -10.54
C LEU A 384 9.83 -24.00 -9.96
N VAL A 385 9.00 -24.38 -8.98
CA VAL A 385 8.07 -23.46 -8.29
C VAL A 385 8.84 -22.30 -7.66
N LYS A 386 9.91 -22.58 -6.92
CA LYS A 386 10.76 -21.55 -6.30
C LYS A 386 11.38 -20.63 -7.35
N SER A 387 11.98 -21.18 -8.40
CA SER A 387 12.65 -20.39 -9.45
C SER A 387 11.68 -19.46 -10.19
N TYR A 388 10.44 -19.90 -10.47
CA TYR A 388 9.46 -19.04 -11.12
C TYR A 388 8.84 -18.02 -10.15
N TYR A 389 8.50 -18.44 -8.94
CA TYR A 389 7.98 -17.56 -7.90
C TYR A 389 8.96 -16.42 -7.57
N ASP A 390 10.26 -16.70 -7.49
CA ASP A 390 11.30 -15.69 -7.25
C ASP A 390 11.40 -14.64 -8.38
N ILE A 391 10.97 -14.96 -9.60
CA ILE A 391 10.87 -14.03 -10.74
C ILE A 391 9.61 -13.17 -10.59
N VAL A 392 8.45 -13.81 -10.39
CA VAL A 392 7.15 -13.13 -10.26
C VAL A 392 7.12 -12.20 -9.04
N ARG A 393 7.72 -12.62 -7.92
CA ARG A 393 7.88 -11.77 -6.73
C ARG A 393 8.63 -10.47 -7.08
N LYS A 394 9.75 -10.55 -7.80
CA LYS A 394 10.52 -9.37 -8.22
C LYS A 394 9.77 -8.47 -9.22
N SER A 395 8.95 -9.07 -10.08
CA SER A 395 8.01 -8.33 -10.95
C SER A 395 7.03 -7.51 -10.10
N ILE A 396 6.41 -8.15 -9.11
CA ILE A 396 5.41 -7.56 -8.20
C ILE A 396 6.01 -6.50 -7.26
N GLU A 397 7.20 -6.73 -6.72
CA GLU A 397 7.97 -5.78 -5.89
C GLU A 397 8.19 -4.42 -6.59
N ASP A 398 8.32 -4.42 -7.92
CA ASP A 398 8.48 -3.22 -8.74
C ASP A 398 7.15 -2.67 -9.29
N ALA A 399 6.25 -3.56 -9.74
CA ALA A 399 4.99 -3.18 -10.40
C ALA A 399 3.95 -2.62 -9.43
N VAL A 400 3.78 -3.19 -8.23
CA VAL A 400 2.76 -2.77 -7.26
C VAL A 400 3.00 -1.35 -6.73
N PRO A 401 4.23 -0.96 -6.30
CA PRO A 401 4.51 0.44 -5.94
C PRO A 401 4.25 1.41 -7.10
N LYS A 402 4.56 1.03 -8.35
CA LYS A 402 4.27 1.87 -9.53
C LYS A 402 2.77 2.06 -9.75
N ALA A 403 1.97 1.00 -9.62
CA ALA A 403 0.52 1.08 -9.72
C ALA A 403 -0.08 2.02 -8.65
N ILE A 404 0.30 1.84 -7.38
CA ILE A 404 -0.16 2.69 -6.26
C ILE A 404 0.29 4.14 -6.47
N MET A 405 1.54 4.37 -6.87
CA MET A 405 2.04 5.71 -7.16
C MET A 405 1.30 6.37 -8.33
N HIS A 406 0.91 5.62 -9.36
CA HIS A 406 0.18 6.16 -10.51
C HIS A 406 -1.29 6.49 -10.18
N PHE A 407 -2.04 5.50 -9.72
CA PHE A 407 -3.49 5.54 -9.57
C PHE A 407 -3.97 6.23 -8.30
N LEU A 408 -3.19 6.19 -7.21
CA LEU A 408 -3.55 6.79 -5.94
C LEU A 408 -2.75 8.07 -5.66
N VAL A 409 -1.42 7.96 -5.46
CA VAL A 409 -0.60 9.08 -4.96
C VAL A 409 -0.52 10.24 -5.96
N ASN A 410 -0.07 9.97 -7.20
CA ASN A 410 0.08 11.03 -8.21
C ASN A 410 -1.26 11.46 -8.82
N HIS A 411 -2.26 10.59 -8.90
CA HIS A 411 -3.62 10.98 -9.27
C HIS A 411 -4.19 11.99 -8.28
N THR A 412 -4.07 11.71 -6.97
CA THR A 412 -4.47 12.65 -5.92
C THR A 412 -3.76 13.98 -6.09
N LYS A 413 -2.42 13.99 -6.22
CA LYS A 413 -1.64 15.22 -6.37
C LYS A 413 -2.06 16.09 -7.56
N ARG A 414 -2.45 15.48 -8.69
CA ARG A 414 -2.90 16.22 -9.89
C ARG A 414 -4.34 16.76 -9.76
N GLU A 415 -5.27 15.93 -9.30
CA GLU A 415 -6.70 16.25 -9.37
C GLU A 415 -7.30 16.84 -8.08
N LEU A 416 -6.59 16.81 -6.95
CA LEU A 416 -7.08 17.33 -5.66
C LEU A 416 -7.63 18.76 -5.76
N HIS A 417 -6.90 19.65 -6.43
CA HIS A 417 -7.30 21.05 -6.60
C HIS A 417 -8.59 21.17 -7.45
N ASN A 418 -8.67 20.44 -8.57
CA ASN A 418 -9.84 20.41 -9.45
C ASN A 418 -11.08 19.87 -8.72
N VAL A 419 -10.91 18.81 -7.92
CA VAL A 419 -11.98 18.18 -7.13
C VAL A 419 -12.48 19.12 -6.03
N LEU A 420 -11.56 19.81 -5.33
CA LEU A 420 -11.93 20.78 -4.30
C LEU A 420 -12.66 22.00 -4.88
N ILE A 421 -12.19 22.57 -5.99
CA ILE A 421 -12.89 23.66 -6.68
C ILE A 421 -14.30 23.20 -7.10
N ARG A 422 -14.45 22.08 -7.81
CA ARG A 422 -15.76 21.59 -8.28
C ARG A 422 -16.76 21.30 -7.15
N LYS A 423 -16.29 20.88 -5.97
CA LYS A 423 -17.16 20.54 -4.82
C LYS A 423 -17.45 21.72 -3.91
N LEU A 424 -16.50 22.65 -3.73
CA LEU A 424 -16.59 23.72 -2.73
C LEU A 424 -16.84 25.11 -3.34
N TYR A 425 -16.32 25.40 -4.54
CA TYR A 425 -16.51 26.71 -5.18
C TYR A 425 -17.92 26.83 -5.78
N ARG A 426 -18.88 27.24 -4.95
CA ARG A 426 -20.27 27.54 -5.34
C ARG A 426 -20.73 28.79 -4.62
N GLU A 427 -21.14 29.81 -5.38
CA GLU A 427 -21.53 31.13 -4.85
C GLU A 427 -22.58 31.04 -3.74
N SER A 428 -23.59 30.17 -3.91
CA SER A 428 -24.66 29.95 -2.94
C SER A 428 -24.23 29.31 -1.61
N LEU A 429 -22.97 28.88 -1.49
CA LEU A 429 -22.41 28.24 -0.29
C LEU A 429 -21.22 29.01 0.29
N LEU A 430 -20.74 30.08 -0.35
CA LEU A 430 -19.55 30.81 0.10
C LEU A 430 -19.75 31.38 1.51
N ASP A 431 -20.89 32.03 1.73
CA ASP A 431 -21.22 32.69 3.00
C ASP A 431 -21.34 31.69 4.16
N ASP A 432 -22.08 30.60 3.96
CA ASP A 432 -22.20 29.49 4.91
C ASP A 432 -20.85 28.80 5.22
N MET A 433 -19.99 28.62 4.22
CA MET A 433 -18.70 27.94 4.41
C MET A 433 -17.65 28.82 5.09
N LEU A 434 -17.61 30.11 4.72
CA LEU A 434 -16.70 31.12 5.29
C LEU A 434 -17.26 31.78 6.55
N ARG A 435 -18.40 31.30 7.06
CA ARG A 435 -18.91 31.70 8.36
C ARG A 435 -17.88 31.38 9.47
N GLU A 436 -17.50 32.43 10.18
CA GLU A 436 -16.56 32.36 11.29
C GLU A 436 -17.23 31.83 12.58
N THR A 437 -16.42 31.40 13.55
CA THR A 437 -16.92 31.07 14.90
C THR A 437 -17.37 32.33 15.65
N ASP A 438 -18.45 32.21 16.43
CA ASP A 438 -19.02 33.33 17.18
C ASP A 438 -18.01 33.99 18.14
N GLU A 439 -17.07 33.21 18.71
CA GLU A 439 -15.95 33.74 19.51
C GLU A 439 -15.04 34.69 18.72
N VAL A 440 -14.73 34.36 17.46
CA VAL A 440 -13.89 35.19 16.58
C VAL A 440 -14.64 36.45 16.15
N LEU A 441 -15.94 36.33 15.88
CA LEU A 441 -16.82 37.47 15.55
C LEU A 441 -16.91 38.46 16.72
N ILE A 442 -17.23 37.97 17.93
CA ILE A 442 -17.31 38.79 19.15
C ILE A 442 -15.95 39.44 19.46
N ARG A 443 -14.85 38.68 19.31
CA ARG A 443 -13.51 39.22 19.56
C ARG A 443 -13.12 40.29 18.54
N ARG A 444 -13.46 40.12 17.26
CA ARG A 444 -13.24 41.14 16.21
C ARG A 444 -14.03 42.41 16.49
N GLN A 445 -15.31 42.30 16.85
CA GLN A 445 -16.13 43.47 17.21
C GLN A 445 -15.49 44.27 18.35
N ARG A 446 -15.08 43.62 19.45
CA ARG A 446 -14.39 44.29 20.57
C ARG A 446 -13.08 44.98 20.15
N ILE A 447 -12.30 44.34 19.27
CA ILE A 447 -11.05 44.91 18.75
C ILE A 447 -11.36 46.13 17.89
N GLN A 448 -12.39 46.07 17.04
CA GLN A 448 -12.83 47.17 16.17
C GLN A 448 -13.37 48.36 16.97
N GLU A 449 -14.21 48.12 17.99
CA GLU A 449 -14.66 49.13 18.97
C GLU A 449 -13.48 49.78 19.69
N THR A 450 -12.54 48.97 20.19
CA THR A 450 -11.33 49.46 20.87
C THR A 450 -10.46 50.31 19.93
N LEU A 451 -10.33 49.90 18.67
CA LEU A 451 -9.58 50.63 17.64
C LEU A 451 -10.24 51.99 17.36
N GLN A 452 -11.55 52.05 17.17
CA GLN A 452 -12.30 53.30 16.98
C GLN A 452 -12.13 54.26 18.18
N VAL A 453 -12.20 53.75 19.41
CA VAL A 453 -11.99 54.55 20.63
C VAL A 453 -10.56 55.09 20.69
N LEU A 454 -9.55 54.27 20.36
CA LEU A 454 -8.15 54.69 20.34
C LEU A 454 -7.86 55.70 19.22
N GLU A 455 -8.43 55.54 18.03
CA GLU A 455 -8.34 56.51 16.94
C GLU A 455 -8.97 57.85 17.31
N GLN A 456 -10.16 57.83 17.94
CA GLN A 456 -10.83 59.04 18.40
C GLN A 456 -10.03 59.72 19.52
N ALA A 457 -9.48 58.96 20.48
CA ALA A 457 -8.60 59.49 21.52
C ALA A 457 -7.31 60.09 20.94
N HIS A 458 -6.69 59.43 19.96
CA HIS A 458 -5.53 59.95 19.25
C HIS A 458 -5.88 61.26 18.51
N ARG A 459 -7.02 61.31 17.82
CA ARG A 459 -7.50 62.50 17.10
C ARG A 459 -7.76 63.69 18.03
N VAL A 460 -8.30 63.44 19.23
CA VAL A 460 -8.45 64.46 20.28
C VAL A 460 -7.08 64.94 20.79
N LEU A 461 -6.11 64.03 20.99
CA LEU A 461 -4.72 64.36 21.36
C LEU A 461 -3.86 64.97 20.23
N LEU A 462 -4.45 65.27 19.07
CA LEU A 462 -3.88 66.12 18.03
C LEU A 462 -4.46 67.55 18.03
N LEU A 463 -5.55 67.79 18.77
CA LEU A 463 -6.16 69.11 18.96
C LEU A 463 -5.62 69.84 20.21
N PHE A 464 -4.88 69.12 21.06
CA PHE A 464 -4.07 69.62 22.18
C PHE A 464 -2.57 69.55 21.82
#